data_AF-A0A844GFG4-F1
#
_entry.id   AF-A0A844GFG4-F1
#
_cell.length_a   1.000
_cell.length_b   1.000
_cell.length_c   1.000
_cell.angle_alpha   90.00
_cell.angle_beta   90.00
_cell.angle_gamma   90.00
#
_symmetry.space_group_name_H-M   'P 1'
#
loop_
_entity.id
_entity.type
_entity.pdbx_description
1 polymer ?
#
loop_
_entity_poly.entity_id
_entity_poly.type
_entity_poly.pdbx_seq_one_letter_code
_entity_poly.pdbx_strand_id
1 'polypeptide(L)'
;MKMVEVDTSTRRIKVLLVILFAIFIIGAILQYQRNGSFQASETVANSGPSNRIEVSAEQMKQAWPLTVDHGWVSCERGGDTLVFTDDSGKKYGINGFGISQYGSIDPIVAVQPPDPSFYDASGNYYGPPKKPLSPLFDLAQSLCK
;
A
#
# COMPACT_ATOMS: atom_id res chain seq x y z
N MET A 1 -35.23 33.95 53.78
CA MET A 1 -33.80 34.09 54.12
C MET A 1 -33.11 32.78 53.83
N LYS A 2 -32.18 32.79 52.85
CA LYS A 2 -31.16 31.79 52.48
C LYS A 2 -31.62 30.39 52.03
N MET A 3 -30.97 29.72 51.08
CA MET A 3 -30.04 30.09 50.00
C MET A 3 -29.90 28.81 49.16
N VAL A 4 -29.79 28.97 47.85
CA VAL A 4 -29.75 27.91 46.83
C VAL A 4 -28.54 26.99 47.04
N GLU A 5 -28.77 25.69 47.24
CA GLU A 5 -27.74 24.65 47.32
C GLU A 5 -27.85 23.70 46.10
N VAL A 6 -27.75 24.26 44.89
CA VAL A 6 -27.71 23.48 43.64
C VAL A 6 -26.73 24.15 42.68
N ASP A 7 -25.42 24.11 42.96
CA ASP A 7 -24.47 24.59 41.94
C ASP A 7 -23.09 23.92 41.94
N THR A 8 -22.70 23.23 43.03
CA THR A 8 -21.36 22.64 43.09
C THR A 8 -21.30 21.22 42.52
N SER A 9 -22.39 20.45 42.60
CA SER A 9 -22.43 19.04 42.17
C SER A 9 -22.42 18.89 40.64
N THR A 10 -23.29 19.64 39.95
CA THR A 10 -23.44 19.58 38.49
C THR A 10 -22.17 20.04 37.75
N ARG A 11 -21.45 21.01 38.33
CA ARG A 11 -20.18 21.50 37.75
C ARG A 11 -19.06 20.45 37.89
N ARG A 12 -19.01 19.72 39.01
CA ARG A 12 -18.05 18.61 39.22
C ARG A 12 -18.34 17.43 38.29
N ILE A 13 -19.61 17.10 38.08
CA ILE A 13 -20.02 16.03 37.14
C ILE A 13 -19.65 16.38 35.70
N LYS A 14 -19.90 17.62 35.26
CA LYS A 14 -19.51 18.07 33.91
C LYS A 14 -17.99 18.02 33.70
N VAL A 15 -17.20 18.41 34.70
CA VAL A 15 -15.73 18.35 34.61
C VAL A 15 -15.24 16.91 34.54
N LEU A 16 -15.81 16.00 35.36
CA LEU A 16 -15.46 14.58 35.31
C LEU A 16 -15.80 13.95 33.95
N LEU A 17 -16.96 14.27 33.37
CA LEU A 17 -17.34 13.76 32.04
C LEU A 17 -16.40 14.23 30.93
N VAL A 18 -15.96 15.50 30.96
CA VAL A 18 -15.01 16.04 29.99
C VAL A 18 -13.65 15.34 30.09
N ILE A 19 -13.16 15.10 31.32
CA ILE A 19 -11.89 14.40 31.55
C ILE A 19 -11.96 12.95 31.05
N LEU A 20 -13.04 12.23 31.36
CA LEU A 20 -13.22 10.85 30.91
C LEU A 20 -13.32 10.75 29.38
N PHE A 21 -14.01 11.69 28.74
CA PHE A 21 -14.09 11.75 27.28
C PHE A 21 -12.73 12.04 26.63
N ALA A 22 -11.93 12.94 27.21
CA ALA A 22 -10.57 13.23 26.74
C ALA A 22 -9.64 12.00 26.86
N ILE A 23 -9.73 11.25 27.98
CA ILE A 23 -8.95 10.01 28.16
C ILE A 23 -9.37 8.95 27.13
N PHE A 24 -10.67 8.81 26.85
CA PHE A 24 -11.17 7.88 25.85
C PHE A 24 -10.68 8.21 24.43
N ILE A 25 -10.70 9.49 24.05
CA ILE A 25 -10.18 9.98 22.76
C ILE A 25 -8.67 9.69 22.63
N ILE A 26 -7.88 9.99 23.67
CA ILE A 26 -6.43 9.72 23.67
C ILE A 26 -6.18 8.21 23.58
N GLY A 27 -6.91 7.40 24.34
CA GLY A 27 -6.83 5.94 24.28
C GLY A 27 -7.16 5.38 22.89
N ALA A 28 -8.20 5.90 22.25
CA ALA A 28 -8.60 5.51 20.89
C ALA A 28 -7.54 5.90 19.85
N ILE A 29 -6.94 7.09 19.96
CA ILE A 29 -5.86 7.55 19.05
C ILE A 29 -4.60 6.69 19.23
N LEU A 30 -4.20 6.38 20.47
CA LEU A 30 -3.04 5.52 20.72
C LEU A 30 -3.26 4.09 20.23
N GLN A 31 -4.46 3.53 20.37
CA GLN A 31 -4.84 2.24 19.79
C GLN A 31 -4.83 2.27 18.26
N TYR A 32 -5.32 3.37 17.65
CA TYR A 32 -5.32 3.55 16.21
C TYR A 32 -3.90 3.62 15.62
N GLN A 33 -2.95 4.28 16.31
CA GLN A 33 -1.54 4.29 15.90
C GLN A 33 -0.85 2.93 16.09
N ARG A 34 -1.26 2.15 17.10
CA ARG A 34 -0.71 0.82 17.34
C ARG A 34 -1.18 -0.21 16.30
N ASN A 35 -2.41 -0.12 15.80
CA ASN A 35 -2.89 -0.94 14.68
C ASN A 35 -2.35 -0.50 13.31
N GLY A 36 -1.80 0.71 13.20
CA GLY A 36 -1.02 1.16 12.03
C GLY A 36 0.45 0.72 12.06
N SER A 37 0.88 0.05 13.12
CA SER A 37 2.25 -0.46 13.25
C SER A 37 2.31 -1.83 12.59
N PHE A 38 2.68 -1.81 11.31
CA PHE A 38 3.24 -2.90 10.52
C PHE A 38 4.06 -3.86 11.41
N GLN A 39 3.47 -4.99 11.81
CA GLN A 39 4.27 -6.13 12.25
C GLN A 39 4.86 -6.72 10.99
N ALA A 40 6.01 -6.17 10.59
CA ALA A 40 6.95 -6.92 9.78
C ALA A 40 7.21 -8.23 10.55
N SER A 41 6.65 -9.32 10.04
CA SER A 41 7.02 -10.66 10.47
C SER A 41 8.54 -10.75 10.35
N GLU A 42 9.20 -10.87 11.49
CA GLU A 42 10.65 -10.83 11.63
C GLU A 42 11.21 -12.16 11.12
N THR A 43 11.38 -12.25 9.80
CA THR A 43 12.24 -13.26 9.15
C THR A 43 13.05 -12.61 8.04
N VAL A 44 13.91 -11.64 8.36
CA VAL A 44 15.08 -11.35 7.51
C VAL A 44 16.26 -10.95 8.39
N ALA A 45 17.07 -11.93 8.74
CA ALA A 45 18.46 -11.68 9.07
C ALA A 45 19.23 -11.44 7.76
N ASN A 46 19.51 -10.18 7.39
CA ASN A 46 20.79 -9.72 6.80
C ASN A 46 20.78 -8.23 6.37
N SER A 47 21.54 -7.42 7.11
CA SER A 47 22.56 -6.45 6.65
C SER A 47 22.44 -5.72 5.29
N GLY A 48 22.18 -4.40 5.34
CA GLY A 48 22.34 -3.42 4.25
C GLY A 48 21.01 -2.87 3.70
N PRO A 49 20.99 -1.70 3.02
CA PRO A 49 19.79 -1.30 2.27
C PRO A 49 19.55 -2.35 1.18
N SER A 50 18.52 -3.18 1.35
CA SER A 50 18.23 -4.23 0.38
C SER A 50 17.74 -3.60 -0.91
N ASN A 51 18.44 -3.87 -2.03
CA ASN A 51 18.01 -3.48 -3.37
C ASN A 51 16.83 -4.32 -3.88
N ARG A 52 16.11 -4.98 -2.97
CA ARG A 52 15.01 -5.90 -3.20
C ARG A 52 14.03 -5.84 -2.04
N ILE A 53 12.75 -5.89 -2.35
CA ILE A 53 11.65 -5.94 -1.38
C ILE A 53 10.59 -6.92 -1.87
N GLU A 54 9.97 -7.63 -0.94
CA GLU A 54 8.80 -8.46 -1.22
C GLU A 54 7.54 -7.59 -1.30
N VAL A 55 6.65 -7.91 -2.24
CA VAL A 55 5.39 -7.20 -2.45
C VAL A 55 4.25 -8.16 -2.75
N SER A 56 3.04 -7.83 -2.31
CA SER A 56 1.86 -8.64 -2.58
C SER A 56 0.61 -7.83 -2.92
N ALA A 57 -0.39 -8.52 -3.48
CA ALA A 57 -1.71 -8.01 -3.75
C ALA A 57 -2.42 -7.55 -2.47
N GLU A 58 -2.24 -8.24 -1.35
CA GLU A 58 -2.83 -7.87 -0.06
C GLU A 58 -2.25 -6.55 0.46
N GLN A 59 -0.94 -6.35 0.29
CA GLN A 59 -0.24 -5.15 0.71
C GLN A 59 -0.63 -3.93 -0.15
N MET A 60 -0.69 -4.10 -1.48
CA MET A 60 -0.92 -3.00 -2.42
C MET A 60 -2.40 -2.78 -2.79
N LYS A 61 -3.27 -3.74 -2.49
CA LYS A 61 -4.72 -3.70 -2.74
C LYS A 61 -5.02 -3.33 -4.20
N GLN A 62 -5.82 -2.28 -4.42
CA GLN A 62 -6.22 -1.83 -5.75
C GLN A 62 -5.03 -1.37 -6.62
N ALA A 63 -3.92 -0.98 -6.00
CA ALA A 63 -2.71 -0.58 -6.71
C ALA A 63 -1.91 -1.77 -7.26
N TRP A 64 -2.25 -3.01 -6.88
CA TRP A 64 -1.59 -4.21 -7.41
C TRP A 64 -1.93 -4.40 -8.90
N PRO A 65 -0.93 -4.34 -9.81
CA PRO A 65 -1.19 -4.37 -11.24
C PRO A 65 -1.03 -5.77 -11.85
N LEU A 66 -0.64 -6.79 -11.08
CA LEU A 66 -0.29 -8.11 -11.60
C LEU A 66 -1.37 -9.15 -11.35
N THR A 67 -1.34 -10.23 -12.13
CA THR A 67 -2.23 -11.40 -11.98
C THR A 67 -1.71 -12.43 -10.97
N VAL A 68 -0.43 -12.37 -10.61
CA VAL A 68 0.16 -13.19 -9.55
C VAL A 68 -0.10 -12.54 -8.18
N ASP A 69 -0.14 -13.33 -7.12
CA ASP A 69 -0.53 -12.83 -5.79
C ASP A 69 0.61 -12.06 -5.10
N HIS A 70 1.86 -12.46 -5.31
CA HIS A 70 3.02 -11.81 -4.71
C HIS A 70 4.29 -12.05 -5.54
N GLY A 71 5.38 -11.44 -5.09
CA GLY A 71 6.72 -11.63 -5.62
C GLY A 71 7.68 -10.61 -5.05
N TRP A 72 8.79 -10.38 -5.75
CA TRP A 72 9.81 -9.42 -5.33
C TRP A 72 10.09 -8.38 -6.38
N VAL A 73 10.14 -7.13 -5.94
CA VAL A 73 10.62 -6.01 -6.72
C VAL A 73 12.07 -5.75 -6.36
N SER A 74 12.91 -5.50 -7.35
CA SER A 74 14.33 -5.22 -7.14
C SER A 74 14.88 -4.20 -8.13
N CYS A 75 15.96 -3.55 -7.70
CA CYS A 75 16.81 -2.73 -8.55
C CYS A 75 18.19 -3.40 -8.68
N GLU A 76 18.55 -3.76 -9.92
CA GLU A 76 19.78 -4.47 -10.23
C GLU A 76 20.74 -3.59 -11.05
N ARG A 77 21.99 -4.07 -11.22
CA ARG A 77 23.03 -3.49 -12.08
C ARG A 77 23.28 -2.00 -11.87
N GLY A 78 23.60 -1.61 -10.64
CA GLY A 78 24.06 -0.26 -10.35
C GLY A 78 22.97 0.82 -10.41
N GLY A 79 21.69 0.44 -10.39
CA GLY A 79 20.58 1.39 -10.22
C GLY A 79 19.64 1.51 -11.41
N ASP A 80 19.93 0.84 -12.53
CA ASP A 80 19.21 1.09 -13.79
C ASP A 80 18.28 -0.03 -14.22
N THR A 81 18.37 -1.22 -13.62
CA THR A 81 17.58 -2.39 -14.05
C THR A 81 16.47 -2.68 -13.05
N LEU A 82 15.22 -2.37 -13.40
CA LEU A 82 14.05 -2.61 -12.54
C LEU A 82 13.43 -3.97 -12.88
N VAL A 83 13.31 -4.84 -11.88
CA VAL A 83 12.93 -6.25 -12.07
C VAL A 83 11.84 -6.66 -11.09
N PHE A 84 10.84 -7.38 -11.59
CA PHE A 84 9.92 -8.17 -10.79
C PHE A 84 10.30 -9.66 -10.88
N THR A 85 10.33 -10.37 -9.76
CA THR A 85 10.56 -11.82 -9.70
C THR A 85 9.34 -12.49 -9.11
N ASP A 86 8.73 -13.45 -9.80
CA ASP A 86 7.60 -14.23 -9.26
C ASP A 86 8.07 -15.36 -8.32
N ASP A 87 7.12 -16.06 -7.69
CA ASP A 87 7.38 -17.15 -6.74
C ASP A 87 8.07 -18.37 -7.35
N SER A 88 7.98 -18.52 -8.68
CA SER A 88 8.73 -19.55 -9.41
C SER A 88 10.20 -19.16 -9.63
N GLY A 89 10.58 -17.94 -9.25
CA GLY A 89 11.90 -17.36 -9.48
C GLY A 89 12.07 -16.77 -10.88
N LYS A 90 11.01 -16.69 -11.69
CA LYS A 90 11.09 -16.10 -13.02
C LYS A 90 11.10 -14.58 -12.92
N LYS A 91 12.06 -13.99 -13.65
CA LYS A 91 12.28 -12.55 -13.69
C LYS A 91 11.57 -11.90 -14.87
N TYR A 92 11.09 -10.69 -14.66
CA TYR A 92 10.46 -9.84 -15.65
C TYR A 92 11.01 -8.42 -15.52
N GLY A 93 11.30 -7.78 -16.65
CA GLY A 93 11.70 -6.39 -16.72
C GLY A 93 10.52 -5.45 -16.54
N ILE A 94 10.67 -4.49 -15.62
CA ILE A 94 9.71 -3.41 -15.39
C ILE A 94 10.04 -2.20 -16.29
N ASN A 95 11.32 -1.93 -16.54
CA ASN A 95 11.79 -0.83 -17.40
C ASN A 95 12.58 -1.35 -18.63
N GLY A 96 12.97 -0.46 -19.54
CA GLY A 96 13.67 -0.83 -20.78
C GLY A 96 14.92 -1.70 -20.56
N PHE A 97 15.76 -1.35 -19.58
CA PHE A 97 16.95 -2.13 -19.23
C PHE A 97 16.62 -3.50 -18.62
N GLY A 98 15.55 -3.61 -17.84
CA GLY A 98 15.05 -4.91 -17.36
C GLY A 98 14.49 -5.75 -18.51
N ILE A 99 13.71 -5.14 -19.40
CA ILE A 99 13.04 -5.81 -20.51
C ILE A 99 14.07 -6.41 -21.46
N SER A 100 15.15 -5.70 -21.77
CA SER A 100 16.21 -6.21 -22.65
C SER A 100 16.91 -7.46 -22.11
N GLN A 101 16.74 -7.78 -20.82
CA GLN A 101 17.47 -8.85 -20.15
C GLN A 101 16.59 -10.00 -19.70
N TYR A 102 15.39 -9.70 -19.20
CA TYR A 102 14.49 -10.68 -18.61
C TYR A 102 13.18 -10.83 -19.38
N GLY A 103 12.98 -10.02 -20.44
CA GLY A 103 11.71 -9.93 -21.15
C GLY A 103 10.70 -9.03 -20.42
N SER A 104 9.59 -8.72 -21.09
CA SER A 104 8.56 -7.83 -20.54
C SER A 104 7.73 -8.50 -19.45
N ILE A 105 7.37 -7.71 -18.43
CA ILE A 105 6.36 -8.05 -17.42
C ILE A 105 4.94 -8.15 -17.99
N ASP A 106 4.72 -7.65 -19.19
CA ASP A 106 3.44 -7.61 -19.90
C ASP A 106 2.54 -8.86 -19.78
N PRO A 107 3.05 -10.11 -19.85
CA PRO A 107 2.20 -11.31 -19.78
C PRO A 107 1.48 -11.50 -18.46
N ILE A 108 1.96 -10.90 -17.37
CA ILE A 108 1.40 -11.06 -16.02
C ILE A 108 0.76 -9.78 -15.50
N VAL A 109 0.60 -8.75 -16.35
CA VAL A 109 -0.11 -7.53 -15.99
C VAL A 109 -1.60 -7.75 -16.14
N ALA A 110 -2.35 -7.49 -15.07
CA ALA A 110 -3.80 -7.59 -15.05
C ALA A 110 -4.44 -6.52 -15.94
N VAL A 111 -5.60 -6.85 -16.50
CA VAL A 111 -6.45 -5.87 -17.20
C VAL A 111 -7.28 -5.08 -16.18
N GLN A 112 -7.65 -3.85 -16.54
CA GLN A 112 -8.57 -3.06 -15.75
C GLN A 112 -9.98 -3.71 -15.76
N PRO A 113 -10.75 -3.58 -14.67
CA PRO A 113 -12.14 -4.04 -14.67
C PRO A 113 -12.95 -3.29 -15.74
N PRO A 114 -13.97 -3.90 -16.35
CA PRO A 114 -14.78 -3.26 -17.38
C PRO A 114 -15.34 -1.91 -16.94
N ASP A 115 -15.23 -0.91 -17.80
CA ASP A 115 -15.69 0.46 -17.58
C ASP A 115 -16.47 0.94 -18.83
N PRO A 116 -17.61 1.65 -18.68
CA PRO A 116 -18.34 2.24 -19.80
C PRO A 116 -17.50 3.15 -20.71
N SER A 117 -16.41 3.73 -20.19
CA SER A 117 -15.45 4.52 -20.96
C SER A 117 -14.66 3.71 -21.99
N PHE A 118 -14.72 2.37 -21.94
CA PHE A 118 -14.07 1.48 -22.93
C PHE A 118 -14.91 1.24 -24.19
N TYR A 119 -16.03 1.97 -24.33
CA TYR A 119 -16.90 1.95 -25.50
C TYR A 119 -16.83 3.30 -26.23
N ASP A 120 -16.80 3.28 -27.58
CA ASP A 120 -17.03 4.52 -28.35
C ASP A 120 -18.52 4.94 -28.31
N ALA A 121 -18.81 6.11 -28.89
CA ALA A 121 -20.16 6.61 -29.05
C ALA A 121 -21.08 5.70 -29.91
N SER A 122 -20.50 4.75 -30.65
CA SER A 122 -21.22 3.77 -31.47
C SER A 122 -21.44 2.44 -30.74
N GLY A 123 -20.95 2.30 -29.50
CA GLY A 123 -21.03 1.08 -28.70
C GLY A 123 -19.97 0.02 -29.02
N ASN A 124 -18.92 0.34 -29.78
CA ASN A 124 -17.83 -0.58 -30.06
C ASN A 124 -16.90 -0.67 -28.85
N TYR A 125 -16.59 -1.89 -28.43
CA TYR A 125 -15.71 -2.18 -27.30
C TYR A 125 -14.25 -2.33 -27.75
N TYR A 126 -13.34 -1.55 -27.19
CA TYR A 126 -11.89 -1.66 -27.48
C TYR A 126 -11.13 -2.56 -26.50
N GLY A 127 -11.81 -3.13 -25.51
CA GLY A 127 -11.17 -3.92 -24.46
C GLY A 127 -10.71 -3.05 -23.28
N PRO A 128 -10.54 -3.64 -22.10
CA PRO A 128 -9.99 -2.92 -20.97
C PRO A 128 -8.47 -2.78 -21.18
N PRO A 129 -7.89 -1.58 -20.96
CA PRO A 129 -6.46 -1.43 -20.95
C PRO A 129 -5.83 -2.23 -19.80
N LYS A 130 -4.53 -2.52 -19.90
CA LYS A 130 -3.76 -3.08 -18.79
C LYS A 130 -3.74 -2.12 -17.60
N LYS A 131 -3.62 -2.65 -16.39
CA LYS A 131 -3.39 -1.83 -15.20
C LYS A 131 -2.04 -1.11 -15.30
N PRO A 132 -1.94 0.13 -14.81
CA PRO A 132 -0.67 0.88 -14.84
C PRO A 132 0.36 0.22 -13.93
N LEU A 133 1.61 0.14 -14.41
CA LEU A 133 2.74 -0.40 -13.65
C LEU A 133 3.40 0.60 -12.70
N SER A 134 2.97 1.87 -12.70
CA SER A 134 3.57 2.94 -11.89
C SER A 134 3.82 2.56 -10.43
N PRO A 135 2.89 1.89 -9.71
CA PRO A 135 3.14 1.51 -8.31
C PRO A 135 4.37 0.60 -8.14
N LEU A 136 4.60 -0.34 -9.06
CA LEU A 136 5.78 -1.21 -9.02
C LEU A 136 7.03 -0.50 -9.55
N PHE A 137 6.88 0.36 -10.56
CA PHE A 137 7.98 1.15 -11.10
C PHE A 137 8.56 2.09 -10.04
N ASP A 138 7.70 2.88 -9.38
CA ASP A 138 8.09 3.86 -8.36
C ASP A 138 8.75 3.16 -7.17
N LEU A 139 8.20 2.01 -6.77
CA LEU A 139 8.79 1.18 -5.72
C LEU A 139 10.17 0.66 -6.13
N ALA A 140 10.31 0.07 -7.32
CA ALA A 140 11.58 -0.45 -7.81
C ALA A 140 12.64 0.65 -7.90
N GLN A 141 12.26 1.82 -8.42
CA GLN A 141 13.14 2.98 -8.54
C GLN A 141 13.59 3.49 -7.17
N SER A 142 12.71 3.43 -6.15
CA SER A 142 13.07 3.83 -4.78
C SER A 142 14.17 2.97 -4.14
N LEU A 143 14.39 1.75 -4.67
CA LEU A 143 15.42 0.81 -4.23
C LEU A 143 16.78 1.06 -4.90
N CYS A 144 16.87 1.90 -5.93
CA CYS A 144 18.09 2.14 -6.71
C CYS A 144 19.06 3.16 -6.08
N LYS A 145 18.99 3.37 -4.76
CA LYS A 145 19.72 4.43 -4.04
C LYS A 145 21.13 4.02 -3.65
#